data_AF-A0A7C6CYI2-F1
#
_entry.id   AF-A0A7C6CYI2-F1
#
_cell.length_a   1.000
_cell.length_b   1.000
_cell.length_c   1.000
_cell.angle_alpha   90.00
_cell.angle_beta   90.00
_cell.angle_gamma   90.00
#
_symmetry.space_group_name_H-M   'P 1'
#
loop_
_entity.id
_entity.type
_entity.pdbx_description
1 polymer ?
#
loop_
_entity_poly.entity_id
_entity_poly.type
_entity_poly.pdbx_seq_one_letter_code
_entity_poly.pdbx_strand_id
1 'polypeptide(L)'
;MIRPNKPIGQVSRIYETAAGARRLPKAELAALNDDVRLSDEGREIQAVRNAVSSAEDIRPVAEEIRVKVQTGTYEVSSRQIAASMLRRLGIR
;
A
#
# COMPACT_ATOMS: atom_id res chain seq x y z
N MET A 1 49.02 56.01 -13.28
CA MET A 1 47.71 55.42 -13.65
C MET A 1 47.88 53.91 -13.73
N ILE A 2 47.47 53.16 -12.69
CA ILE A 2 47.57 51.69 -12.66
C ILE A 2 46.47 51.14 -13.57
N ARG A 3 46.84 50.42 -14.64
CA ARG A 3 45.86 49.81 -15.54
C ARG A 3 45.28 48.56 -14.88
N PRO A 4 43.96 48.37 -14.83
CA PRO A 4 43.37 47.15 -14.26
C PRO A 4 43.70 45.94 -15.16
N ASN A 5 44.30 44.91 -14.55
CA ASN A 5 44.67 43.68 -15.24
C ASN A 5 43.43 42.78 -15.42
N LYS A 6 42.68 43.03 -16.51
CA LYS A 6 41.46 42.29 -16.91
C LYS A 6 41.52 40.75 -16.78
N PRO A 7 42.59 40.05 -17.18
CA PRO A 7 42.63 38.59 -17.06
C PRO A 7 42.59 38.09 -15.60
N ILE A 8 43.20 38.81 -14.65
CA ILE A 8 43.19 38.39 -13.23
C ILE A 8 41.77 38.42 -12.66
N GLY A 9 40.99 39.46 -12.99
CA GLY A 9 39.60 39.58 -12.54
C GLY A 9 38.65 38.56 -13.19
N GLN A 10 39.00 38.02 -14.36
CA GLN A 10 38.25 36.93 -14.98
C GLN A 10 38.51 35.59 -14.28
N VAL A 11 39.78 35.31 -13.96
CA VAL A 11 40.16 34.09 -13.24
C VAL A 11 39.55 34.06 -11.83
N SER A 12 39.59 35.17 -11.09
CA SER A 12 38.98 35.23 -9.76
C SER A 12 37.47 34.96 -9.80
N ARG A 13 36.77 35.52 -10.79
CA ARG A 13 35.33 35.32 -10.98
C ARG A 13 34.99 33.87 -11.30
N ILE A 14 35.78 33.20 -12.15
CA ILE A 14 35.60 31.77 -12.44
C ILE A 14 35.76 30.94 -11.17
N TYR A 15 36.79 31.22 -10.37
CA TYR A 15 37.01 30.53 -9.08
C TYR A 15 35.88 30.77 -8.08
N GLU A 16 35.37 32.00 -7.97
CA GLU A 16 34.21 32.33 -7.13
C GLU A 16 32.95 31.58 -7.58
N THR A 17 32.70 31.51 -8.90
CA THR A 17 31.55 30.75 -9.43
C THR A 17 31.70 29.24 -9.24
N ALA A 18 32.90 28.70 -9.33
CA ALA A 18 33.18 27.28 -9.08
C ALA A 18 33.09 26.93 -7.59
N ALA A 19 33.48 27.85 -6.70
CA ALA A 19 33.32 27.69 -5.25
C ALA A 19 31.85 27.80 -4.80
N GLY A 20 31.03 28.56 -5.53
CA GLY A 20 29.59 28.69 -5.32
C GLY A 20 28.74 27.58 -5.95
N ALA A 21 29.34 26.66 -6.72
CA ALA A 21 28.64 25.47 -7.22
C ALA A 21 28.24 24.61 -6.03
N ARG A 22 26.96 24.70 -5.66
CA ARG A 22 26.33 24.06 -4.50
C ARG A 22 26.65 22.55 -4.50
N ARG A 23 27.64 22.16 -3.69
CA ARG A 23 27.83 20.74 -3.34
C ARG A 23 26.58 20.33 -2.57
N LEU A 24 25.79 19.43 -3.16
CA LEU A 24 24.64 18.86 -2.48
C LEU A 24 25.13 18.26 -1.15
N PRO A 25 24.49 18.58 -0.02
CA PRO A 25 24.90 18.05 1.27
C PRO A 25 24.90 16.52 1.22
N LYS A 26 25.90 15.88 1.86
CA LYS A 26 26.09 14.41 1.87
C LYS A 26 24.82 13.62 2.24
N ALA A 27 23.91 14.22 3.00
CA ALA A 27 22.60 13.66 3.34
C ALA A 27 21.66 13.47 2.13
N GLU A 28 21.73 14.34 1.12
CA GLU A 28 20.90 14.28 -0.09
C GLU A 28 21.44 13.22 -1.07
N LEU A 29 22.77 13.00 -1.07
CA LEU A 29 23.42 11.90 -1.79
C LEU A 29 23.20 10.53 -1.12
N ALA A 30 23.00 10.51 0.21
CA ALA A 30 22.70 9.28 0.96
C ALA A 30 21.22 8.83 0.83
N ALA A 31 20.37 9.66 0.23
CA ALA A 31 18.95 9.37 0.01
C ALA A 31 18.68 8.56 -1.27
N LEU A 32 19.67 8.41 -2.15
CA LEU A 32 19.61 7.53 -3.32
C LEU A 32 19.89 6.08 -2.88
N ASN A 33 18.89 5.45 -2.27
CA ASN A 33 18.87 4.00 -2.11
C ASN A 33 17.97 3.42 -3.19
N ASP A 34 18.45 2.42 -3.91
CA ASP A 34 17.62 1.63 -4.83
C ASP A 34 16.64 0.80 -3.98
N ASP A 35 15.45 1.35 -3.75
CA ASP A 35 14.37 0.68 -3.01
C ASP A 35 13.51 -0.15 -3.98
N VAL A 36 13.31 -1.43 -3.66
CA VAL A 36 12.43 -2.31 -4.44
C VAL A 36 11.04 -2.24 -3.83
N ARG A 37 10.11 -1.63 -4.56
CA ARG A 37 8.71 -1.49 -4.13
C ARG A 37 7.81 -2.39 -4.97
N LEU A 38 6.76 -2.89 -4.33
CA LEU A 38 5.66 -3.52 -5.06
C LEU A 38 5.02 -2.49 -5.98
N SER A 39 4.72 -2.92 -7.21
CA SER A 39 3.85 -2.15 -8.11
C SER A 39 2.49 -1.91 -7.45
N ASP A 40 1.74 -0.97 -8.00
CA ASP A 40 0.42 -0.64 -7.47
C ASP A 40 -0.49 -1.87 -7.46
N GLU A 41 -0.46 -2.66 -8.54
CA GLU A 41 -1.18 -3.93 -8.67
C GLU A 41 -0.67 -4.98 -7.67
N GLY A 42 0.65 -5.05 -7.48
CA GLY A 42 1.26 -5.96 -6.50
C GLY A 42 0.80 -5.68 -5.07
N ARG A 43 0.62 -4.41 -4.72
CA ARG A 43 0.09 -4.02 -3.40
C ARG A 43 -1.38 -4.40 -3.26
N GLU A 44 -2.18 -4.22 -4.30
CA GLU A 44 -3.60 -4.62 -4.28
C GLU A 44 -3.76 -6.14 -4.11
N ILE A 45 -3.01 -6.93 -4.87
CA ILE A 45 -3.03 -8.40 -4.75
C ILE A 45 -2.60 -8.83 -3.34
N GLN A 46 -1.55 -8.20 -2.78
CA GLN A 46 -1.11 -8.51 -1.42
C GLN A 46 -2.19 -8.18 -0.38
N ALA A 47 -2.90 -7.06 -0.55
CA ALA A 47 -3.99 -6.67 0.34
C ALA A 47 -5.14 -7.68 0.29
N VAL A 48 -5.58 -8.10 -0.90
CA VAL A 48 -6.63 -9.12 -1.07
C VAL A 48 -6.19 -10.46 -0.51
N ARG A 49 -4.96 -10.89 -0.76
CA ARG A 49 -4.40 -12.13 -0.22
C ARG A 49 -4.42 -12.13 1.30
N ASN A 50 -4.01 -11.02 1.92
CA ASN A 50 -4.05 -10.87 3.36
C ASN A 50 -5.49 -10.93 3.88
N ALA A 51 -6.42 -10.20 3.26
CA ALA A 51 -7.83 -10.20 3.63
C ALA A 51 -8.44 -11.62 3.60
N VAL A 52 -8.19 -12.37 2.52
CA VAL A 52 -8.63 -13.77 2.38
C VAL A 52 -8.00 -14.67 3.43
N SER A 53 -6.70 -14.51 3.71
CA SER A 53 -6.00 -15.31 4.72
C SER A 53 -6.46 -15.03 6.16
N SER A 54 -6.93 -13.81 6.42
CA SER A 54 -7.45 -13.40 7.73
C SER A 54 -8.93 -13.72 7.93
N ALA A 55 -9.64 -14.07 6.86
CA ALA A 55 -11.05 -14.42 6.93
C ALA A 55 -11.21 -15.76 7.67
N GLU A 56 -12.31 -15.87 8.42
CA GLU A 56 -12.67 -17.10 9.12
C GLU A 56 -12.92 -18.24 8.12
N ASP A 57 -12.37 -19.42 8.41
CA ASP A 57 -12.59 -20.59 7.56
C ASP A 57 -14.00 -21.17 7.78
N ILE A 58 -14.93 -20.81 6.89
CA ILE A 58 -16.32 -21.29 6.94
C ILE A 58 -16.52 -22.70 6.34
N ARG A 59 -15.50 -23.30 5.74
CA ARG A 59 -15.63 -24.61 5.06
C ARG A 59 -16.13 -25.72 5.98
N PRO A 60 -15.70 -25.84 7.25
CA PRO A 60 -16.21 -26.87 8.15
C PRO A 60 -17.71 -26.72 8.42
N VAL A 61 -18.19 -25.49 8.63
CA VAL A 61 -19.60 -25.20 8.89
C VAL A 61 -20.45 -25.50 7.65
N ALA A 62 -19.97 -25.10 6.46
CA ALA A 62 -20.66 -25.37 5.21
C ALA A 62 -20.76 -26.88 4.94
N GLU A 63 -19.72 -27.63 5.25
CA GLU A 63 -19.68 -29.10 5.11
C GLU A 63 -20.65 -29.79 6.08
N GLU A 64 -20.72 -29.34 7.34
CA GLU A 64 -21.70 -29.84 8.31
C GLU A 64 -23.14 -29.63 7.81
N ILE A 65 -23.46 -28.42 7.33
CA ILE A 65 -24.79 -28.12 6.76
C ILE A 65 -25.06 -29.00 5.55
N ARG A 66 -24.07 -29.19 4.66
CA ARG A 66 -24.20 -30.05 3.48
C ARG A 66 -24.58 -31.47 3.88
N VAL A 67 -23.91 -32.04 4.87
CA VAL A 67 -24.21 -33.39 5.39
C VAL A 67 -25.62 -33.46 5.98
N LYS A 68 -26.03 -32.47 6.79
CA LYS A 68 -27.40 -32.42 7.35
C LYS A 68 -28.46 -32.36 6.27
N VAL A 69 -28.23 -31.58 5.21
CA VAL A 69 -29.16 -31.47 4.07
C VAL A 69 -29.24 -32.80 3.32
N GLN A 70 -28.10 -33.45 3.04
CA GLN A 70 -28.07 -34.73 2.32
C GLN A 70 -28.71 -35.88 3.11
N THR A 71 -28.55 -35.89 4.43
CA THR A 71 -29.15 -36.89 5.32
C THR A 71 -30.61 -36.60 5.64
N GLY A 72 -31.15 -35.46 5.21
CA GLY A 72 -32.52 -35.03 5.50
C GLY A 72 -32.73 -34.60 6.96
N THR A 73 -31.66 -34.39 7.72
CA THR A 73 -31.70 -33.97 9.14
C THR A 73 -31.61 -32.45 9.31
N TYR A 74 -31.54 -31.70 8.21
CA TYR A 74 -31.56 -30.24 8.23
C TYR A 74 -33.00 -29.72 8.41
N GLU A 75 -33.33 -29.32 9.63
CA GLU A 75 -34.64 -28.74 9.95
C GLU A 75 -34.68 -27.24 9.68
N VAL A 76 -35.72 -26.80 8.98
CA VAL A 76 -35.96 -25.39 8.68
C VAL A 76 -37.24 -24.94 9.38
N SER A 77 -37.10 -24.02 10.35
CA SER A 77 -38.27 -23.43 11.00
C SER A 77 -38.76 -22.17 10.28
N SER A 78 -40.08 -22.01 10.19
CA SER A 78 -40.73 -20.81 9.63
C SER A 78 -40.29 -19.54 10.37
N ARG A 79 -40.05 -19.65 11.69
CA ARG A 79 -39.57 -18.56 12.54
C ARG A 79 -38.17 -18.10 12.16
N GLN A 80 -37.23 -19.03 11.90
CA GLN A 80 -35.87 -18.69 11.46
C GLN A 80 -35.88 -17.99 10.10
N ILE A 81 -36.75 -18.42 9.18
CA ILE A 81 -36.93 -17.76 7.88
C ILE A 81 -37.41 -16.32 8.09
N ALA A 82 -38.50 -16.13 8.83
CA ALA A 82 -39.06 -14.81 9.09
C ALA A 82 -38.04 -13.88 9.78
N ALA A 83 -37.32 -14.38 10.78
CA ALA A 83 -36.25 -13.63 11.45
C ALA A 83 -35.11 -13.25 10.50
N SER A 84 -34.75 -14.13 9.56
CA SER A 84 -33.70 -13.84 8.56
C SER A 84 -34.14 -12.77 7.57
N MET A 85 -35.41 -12.79 7.16
CA MET A 85 -35.99 -11.75 6.30
C MET A 85 -36.00 -10.38 7.01
N LEU A 86 -36.44 -10.33 8.28
CA LEU A 86 -36.45 -9.10 9.06
C LEU A 86 -35.04 -8.52 9.26
N ARG A 87 -34.06 -9.37 9.62
CA ARG A 87 -32.65 -8.97 9.71
C ARG A 87 -32.13 -8.38 8.41
N ARG A 88 -32.48 -8.98 7.26
CA ARG A 88 -32.06 -8.48 5.93
C ARG A 88 -32.72 -7.15 5.58
N LEU A 89 -33.95 -6.93 6.03
CA LEU A 89 -34.68 -5.67 5.85
C LEU A 89 -34.27 -4.58 6.87
N GLY A 90 -33.37 -4.88 7.81
CA GLY A 90 -32.91 -3.95 8.84
C GLY A 90 -33.91 -3.70 9.96
N ILE A 91 -35.00 -4.47 10.01
CA ILE A 91 -36.03 -4.40 11.05
C ILE A 91 -35.55 -5.31 12.19
N ARG A 92 -35.12 -4.71 13.30
CA ARG A 92 -34.64 -5.43 14.49
C ARG A 92 -35.78 -5.70 15.47
#